data_AF-A0A2J0YT10-F1
#
_entry.id   AF-A0A2J0YT10-F1
#
_cell.length_a   1.000
_cell.length_b   1.000
_cell.length_c   1.000
_cell.angle_alpha   90.00
_cell.angle_beta   90.00
_cell.angle_gamma   90.00
#
_symmetry.space_group_name_H-M   'P 1'
#
loop_
_entity.id
_entity.type
_entity.pdbx_description
1 polymer ?
#
loop_
_entity_poly.entity_id
_entity_poly.type
_entity_poly.pdbx_seq_one_letter_code
_entity_poly.pdbx_strand_id
1 'polypeptide(L)'
;MVEIYAEKKAAKESRSIHQVREALFEIEPVNEDEVKALYEQFKDRIGMPYEQVKGKIQQELESRNRRAAVQKLVAKIKQDTGFESKLSEPEAPVLSMDLSDFPWKGNKNAEITVVEFADYNCGYCQRAKPEVDKFMKQYGDYVRMYYVDFPVTERGVPGSSTQTARGAYCAGKQN
;
A
#
# COMPACT_ATOMS: atom_id res chain seq x y z
N MET A 1 -1.48 23.28 -11.07
CA MET A 1 -0.26 23.04 -11.88
C MET A 1 -0.62 22.68 -13.32
N VAL A 2 -1.30 21.55 -13.55
CA VAL A 2 -1.66 21.10 -14.91
C VAL A 2 -2.55 22.11 -15.65
N GLU A 3 -3.55 22.70 -14.97
CA GLU A 3 -4.43 23.74 -15.53
C GLU A 3 -3.62 24.91 -16.13
N ILE A 4 -2.75 25.51 -15.31
CA ILE A 4 -1.92 26.66 -15.67
C ILE A 4 -0.97 26.31 -16.82
N TYR A 5 -0.41 25.10 -16.81
CA TYR A 5 0.46 24.64 -17.90
C TYR A 5 -0.32 24.48 -19.22
N ALA A 6 -1.53 23.92 -19.17
CA ALA A 6 -2.39 23.76 -20.34
C ALA A 6 -2.80 25.11 -20.94
N GLU A 7 -3.15 26.10 -20.11
CA GLU A 7 -3.47 27.45 -20.54
C GLU A 7 -2.27 28.14 -21.23
N LYS A 8 -1.09 28.08 -20.61
CA LYS A 8 0.15 28.65 -21.19
C LYS A 8 0.50 28.00 -22.53
N LYS A 9 0.35 26.68 -22.62
CA LYS A 9 0.62 25.93 -23.86
C LYS A 9 -0.42 26.23 -24.94
N ALA A 10 -1.70 26.34 -24.59
CA ALA A 10 -2.78 26.75 -25.50
C ALA A 10 -2.57 28.15 -26.07
N ALA A 11 -2.17 29.12 -25.23
CA ALA A 11 -1.84 30.47 -25.67
C ALA A 11 -0.63 30.51 -26.63
N LYS A 12 0.39 29.67 -26.39
CA LYS A 12 1.59 29.60 -27.24
C LYS A 12 1.35 28.90 -28.58
N GLU A 13 0.49 27.88 -28.61
CA GLU A 13 0.18 27.09 -29.81
C GLU A 13 -1.04 27.62 -30.59
N SER A 14 -1.71 28.67 -30.11
CA SER A 14 -2.97 29.19 -30.66
C SER A 14 -4.06 28.10 -30.80
N ARG A 15 -4.05 27.11 -29.90
CA ARG A 15 -5.03 26.01 -29.84
C ARG A 15 -6.03 26.26 -28.71
N SER A 16 -7.19 25.61 -28.77
CA SER A 16 -8.13 25.68 -27.64
C SER A 16 -7.57 24.94 -26.42
N ILE A 17 -7.88 25.44 -25.22
CA ILE A 17 -7.44 24.81 -23.95
C ILE A 17 -7.93 23.35 -23.89
N HIS A 18 -9.14 23.06 -24.40
CA HIS A 18 -9.67 21.70 -24.47
C HIS A 18 -8.77 20.76 -25.29
N GLN A 19 -8.37 21.18 -26.50
CA GLN A 19 -7.51 20.37 -27.38
C GLN A 19 -6.14 20.13 -26.76
N VAL A 20 -5.59 21.12 -26.05
CA VAL A 20 -4.31 20.97 -25.36
C VAL A 20 -4.43 20.04 -24.17
N ARG A 21 -5.51 20.12 -23.38
CA ARG A 21 -5.74 19.20 -22.25
C ARG A 21 -5.85 17.76 -22.70
N GLU A 22 -6.63 17.51 -23.75
CA GLU A 22 -6.81 16.18 -24.32
C GLU A 22 -5.47 15.59 -24.78
N ALA A 23 -4.64 16.38 -25.47
CA ALA A 23 -3.31 15.97 -25.90
C ALA A 23 -2.28 15.81 -24.76
N LEU A 24 -2.54 16.39 -23.58
CA LEU A 24 -1.65 16.25 -22.41
C LEU A 24 -1.95 15.00 -21.59
N PHE A 25 -3.17 14.49 -21.66
CA PHE A 25 -3.62 13.31 -20.94
C PHE A 25 -3.78 12.11 -21.89
N GLU A 26 -2.68 11.67 -22.48
CA GLU A 26 -2.63 10.41 -23.21
C GLU A 26 -2.62 9.24 -22.21
N ILE A 27 -3.78 8.61 -22.02
CA ILE A 27 -3.93 7.39 -21.22
C ILE A 27 -3.85 6.21 -22.19
N GLU A 28 -2.87 5.34 -21.97
CA GLU A 28 -2.75 4.09 -22.72
C GLU A 28 -4.02 3.24 -22.49
N PRO A 29 -4.73 2.84 -23.56
CA PRO A 29 -5.95 2.04 -23.42
C PRO A 29 -5.60 0.65 -22.89
N VAL A 30 -6.48 0.10 -22.05
CA VAL A 30 -6.32 -1.27 -21.54
C VAL A 30 -6.74 -2.25 -22.62
N ASN A 31 -5.87 -3.21 -22.93
CA ASN A 31 -6.19 -4.29 -23.87
C ASN A 31 -6.81 -5.50 -23.12
N GLU A 32 -7.69 -6.25 -23.80
CA GLU A 32 -8.30 -7.46 -23.28
C GLU A 32 -7.26 -8.54 -22.91
N ASP A 33 -6.15 -8.60 -23.63
CA ASP A 33 -5.05 -9.53 -23.33
C ASP A 33 -4.40 -9.22 -21.97
N GLU A 34 -4.30 -7.95 -21.59
CA GLU A 34 -3.77 -7.52 -20.29
C GLU A 34 -4.73 -7.90 -19.15
N VAL A 35 -6.03 -7.75 -19.39
CA VAL A 35 -7.09 -8.14 -18.45
C VAL A 35 -7.04 -9.66 -18.21
N LYS A 36 -6.91 -10.45 -19.27
CA LYS A 36 -6.77 -11.91 -19.18
C LYS A 36 -5.47 -12.33 -18.49
N ALA A 37 -4.35 -11.71 -18.85
CA ALA A 37 -3.06 -12.00 -18.23
C ALA A 37 -3.08 -11.73 -16.72
N LEU A 38 -3.67 -10.62 -16.29
CA LEU A 38 -3.80 -10.30 -14.86
C LEU A 38 -4.72 -11.28 -14.15
N TYR A 39 -5.83 -11.68 -14.77
CA TYR A 39 -6.70 -12.70 -14.21
C TYR A 39 -5.97 -14.03 -14.00
N GLU A 40 -5.26 -14.53 -15.02
CA GLU A 40 -4.52 -15.79 -14.94
C GLU A 40 -3.43 -15.77 -13.86
N GLN A 41 -2.78 -14.62 -13.69
CA GLN A 41 -1.77 -14.42 -12.64
C GLN A 41 -2.35 -14.56 -11.23
N PHE A 42 -3.61 -14.14 -11.02
CA PHE A 42 -4.22 -14.05 -9.69
C PHE A 42 -5.42 -14.97 -9.50
N LYS A 43 -5.73 -15.86 -10.44
CA LYS A 43 -6.95 -16.69 -10.43
C LYS A 43 -7.13 -17.48 -9.15
N ASP A 44 -6.06 -18.05 -8.62
CA ASP A 44 -6.08 -18.86 -7.39
C ASP A 44 -6.43 -18.01 -6.16
N ARG A 45 -6.10 -16.72 -6.19
CA ARG A 45 -6.44 -15.76 -5.13
C ARG A 45 -7.82 -15.14 -5.33
N ILE A 46 -8.25 -14.96 -6.58
CA ILE A 46 -9.53 -14.34 -6.95
C ILE A 46 -10.70 -15.29 -6.66
N GLY A 47 -10.56 -16.58 -6.98
CA GLY A 47 -11.57 -17.61 -6.68
C GLY A 47 -12.94 -17.40 -7.34
N MET A 48 -13.05 -16.52 -8.34
CA MET A 48 -14.27 -16.20 -9.08
C MET A 48 -14.01 -16.33 -10.60
N PRO A 49 -15.01 -16.75 -11.41
CA PRO A 49 -14.85 -16.86 -12.86
C PRO A 49 -14.48 -15.52 -13.52
N TYR A 50 -13.67 -15.58 -14.58
CA TYR A 50 -13.22 -14.42 -15.36
C TYR A 50 -14.36 -13.45 -15.71
N GLU A 51 -15.49 -13.98 -16.19
CA GLU A 51 -16.66 -13.18 -16.59
C GLU A 51 -17.21 -12.29 -15.47
N GLN A 52 -17.09 -12.71 -14.21
CA GLN A 52 -17.58 -11.94 -13.06
C GLN A 52 -16.61 -10.83 -12.63
N VAL A 53 -15.33 -10.95 -13.00
CA VAL A 53 -14.26 -10.07 -12.50
C VAL A 53 -13.61 -9.23 -13.60
N LYS A 54 -13.81 -9.54 -14.88
CA LYS A 54 -13.19 -8.85 -16.02
C LYS A 54 -13.39 -7.34 -15.96
N GLY A 55 -14.59 -6.87 -15.62
CA GLY A 55 -14.89 -5.45 -15.52
C GLY A 55 -14.13 -4.76 -14.38
N LYS A 56 -13.95 -5.44 -13.24
CA LYS A 56 -13.15 -4.92 -12.11
C LYS A 56 -11.67 -4.88 -12.46
N ILE A 57 -11.17 -5.91 -13.12
CA ILE A 57 -9.77 -5.98 -13.58
C ILE A 57 -9.50 -4.87 -14.59
N GLN A 58 -10.39 -4.68 -15.56
CA GLN A 58 -10.29 -3.60 -16.53
C GLN A 58 -10.27 -2.22 -15.85
N GLN A 59 -11.19 -1.97 -14.91
CA GLN A 59 -11.23 -0.70 -14.16
C GLN A 59 -9.96 -0.45 -13.35
N GLU A 60 -9.36 -1.48 -12.75
CA GLU A 60 -8.10 -1.33 -12.00
C GLU A 60 -6.93 -1.00 -12.94
N LEU A 61 -6.85 -1.66 -14.11
CA LEU A 61 -5.84 -1.38 -15.12
C LEU A 61 -6.01 0.04 -15.69
N GLU A 62 -7.24 0.47 -15.97
CA GLU A 62 -7.53 1.84 -16.44
C GLU A 62 -7.11 2.87 -15.38
N SER A 63 -7.42 2.58 -14.11
CA SER A 63 -7.03 3.44 -12.97
C SER A 63 -5.51 3.48 -12.78
N ARG A 64 -4.81 2.36 -13.04
CA ARG A 64 -3.35 2.29 -13.02
C ARG A 64 -2.74 3.11 -14.17
N ASN A 65 -3.22 2.94 -15.40
CA ASN A 65 -2.73 3.67 -16.58
C ASN A 65 -2.98 5.17 -16.41
N ARG A 66 -4.14 5.57 -15.88
CA ARG A 66 -4.45 6.96 -15.54
C ARG A 66 -3.49 7.53 -14.51
N ARG A 67 -3.22 6.82 -13.40
CA ARG A 67 -2.25 7.26 -12.37
C ARG A 67 -0.85 7.43 -12.97
N ALA A 68 -0.42 6.48 -13.79
CA ALA A 68 0.88 6.53 -14.47
C ALA A 68 0.96 7.72 -15.44
N ALA A 69 -0.08 7.96 -16.25
CA ALA A 69 -0.14 9.09 -17.17
C ALA A 69 -0.07 10.44 -16.44
N VAL A 70 -0.81 10.59 -15.33
CA VAL A 70 -0.75 11.79 -14.47
C VAL A 70 0.66 12.00 -13.92
N GLN A 71 1.30 10.95 -13.42
CA GLN A 71 2.68 11.04 -12.89
C GLN A 71 3.68 11.44 -13.99
N LYS A 72 3.62 10.80 -15.17
CA LYS A 72 4.43 11.15 -16.35
C LYS A 72 4.22 12.62 -16.75
N LEU A 73 2.97 13.07 -16.79
CA LEU A 73 2.62 14.45 -17.13
C LEU A 73 3.17 15.44 -16.10
N VAL A 74 2.98 15.19 -14.80
CA VAL A 74 3.50 16.05 -13.74
C VAL A 74 5.04 16.12 -13.79
N ALA A 75 5.72 15.00 -14.03
CA ALA A 75 7.17 14.98 -14.22
C ALA A 75 7.62 15.84 -15.41
N LYS A 76 6.93 15.71 -16.56
CA LYS A 76 7.18 16.53 -17.74
C LYS A 76 6.95 18.02 -17.48
N ILE A 77 5.86 18.37 -16.79
CA ILE A 77 5.56 19.76 -16.44
C ILE A 77 6.64 20.34 -15.53
N LYS A 78 7.09 19.58 -14.52
CA LYS A 78 8.20 20.00 -13.64
C LYS A 78 9.47 20.29 -14.46
N GLN A 79 9.81 19.42 -15.41
CA GLN A 79 10.96 19.60 -16.30
C GLN A 79 10.81 20.82 -17.22
N ASP A 80 9.66 20.97 -17.89
CA ASP A 80 9.41 22.03 -18.88
C ASP A 80 9.30 23.43 -18.26
N THR A 81 8.79 23.52 -17.03
CA THR A 81 8.49 24.80 -16.37
C THR A 81 9.50 25.20 -15.31
N GLY A 82 10.42 24.30 -14.94
CA GLY A 82 11.24 24.47 -13.74
C GLY A 82 10.39 24.59 -12.47
N PHE A 83 9.19 24.02 -12.44
CA PHE A 83 8.33 24.07 -11.26
C PHE A 83 8.98 23.27 -10.13
N GLU A 84 9.43 23.99 -9.11
CA GLU A 84 9.86 23.42 -7.84
C GLU A 84 8.74 23.59 -6.80
N SER A 85 8.32 22.47 -6.22
CA SER A 85 7.44 22.52 -5.06
C SER A 85 8.23 23.06 -3.88
N LYS A 86 7.82 24.22 -3.34
CA LYS A 86 8.31 24.69 -2.03
C LYS A 86 7.75 23.87 -0.86
N LEU A 87 6.75 23.04 -1.11
CA LEU A 87 6.30 22.04 -0.13
C LEU A 87 7.34 20.94 -0.11
N SER A 88 7.90 20.69 1.08
CA SER A 88 8.72 19.52 1.34
C SER A 88 7.93 18.25 1.02
N GLU A 89 8.63 17.23 0.55
CA GLU A 89 8.03 15.91 0.43
C GLU A 89 7.54 15.47 1.82
N PRO A 90 6.33 14.91 1.95
CA PRO A 90 5.87 14.41 3.23
C PRO A 90 6.81 13.28 3.66
N GLU A 91 7.64 13.56 4.65
CA GLU A 91 8.43 12.53 5.32
C GLU A 91 7.49 11.64 6.12
N ALA A 92 7.63 10.32 5.96
CA ALA A 92 6.89 9.40 6.80
C ALA A 92 7.26 9.66 8.26
N PRO A 93 6.29 9.77 9.18
CA PRO A 93 6.60 9.99 10.58
C PRO A 93 7.48 8.84 11.10
N VAL A 94 8.62 9.18 11.68
CA VAL A 94 9.46 8.19 12.37
C VAL A 94 8.76 7.83 13.67
N LEU A 95 8.25 6.61 13.75
CA LEU A 95 7.65 6.09 14.97
C LEU A 95 8.78 5.69 15.93
N SER A 96 8.91 6.43 17.04
CA SER A 96 9.69 5.99 18.19
C SER A 96 8.75 5.40 19.23
N MET A 97 8.98 4.14 19.60
CA MET A 97 8.19 3.42 20.59
C MET A 97 9.13 2.63 21.49
N ASP A 98 8.84 2.62 22.78
CA ASP A 98 9.52 1.73 23.72
C ASP A 98 9.02 0.29 23.50
N LEU A 99 9.97 -0.60 23.19
CA LEU A 99 9.71 -1.99 22.86
C LEU A 99 10.10 -2.95 23.99
N SER A 100 10.59 -2.44 25.14
CA SER A 100 11.20 -3.26 26.19
C SER A 100 10.25 -4.32 26.77
N ASP A 101 8.96 -4.01 26.87
CA ASP A 101 7.94 -4.87 27.48
C ASP A 101 7.24 -5.81 26.50
N PHE A 102 7.54 -5.72 25.21
CA PHE A 102 6.88 -6.51 24.17
C PHE A 102 7.66 -7.79 23.85
N PRO A 103 6.96 -8.92 23.65
CA PRO A 103 7.60 -10.16 23.24
C PRO A 103 8.18 -10.03 21.83
N TRP A 104 9.30 -10.70 21.59
CA TRP A 104 9.96 -10.68 20.29
C TRP A 104 10.62 -12.03 19.96
N LYS A 105 10.94 -12.21 18.68
CA LYS A 105 11.66 -13.36 18.13
C LYS A 105 12.72 -12.92 17.13
N GLY A 106 13.67 -13.81 16.83
CA GLY A 106 14.75 -13.58 15.87
C GLY A 106 16.07 -13.23 16.54
N ASN A 107 16.93 -12.48 15.84
CA ASN A 107 18.27 -12.17 16.33
C ASN A 107 18.27 -10.96 17.29
N LYS A 108 18.79 -11.16 18.50
CA LYS A 108 18.97 -10.10 19.53
C LYS A 108 19.91 -8.97 19.12
N ASN A 109 20.70 -9.17 18.07
CA ASN A 109 21.64 -8.20 17.50
C ASN A 109 21.26 -7.82 16.05
N ALA A 110 20.05 -8.15 15.61
CA ALA A 110 19.54 -7.76 14.30
C ALA A 110 19.60 -6.23 14.10
N GLU A 111 20.02 -5.81 12.91
CA GLU A 111 20.00 -4.41 12.48
C GLU A 111 18.58 -3.95 12.13
N ILE A 112 17.72 -4.88 11.69
CA ILE A 112 16.35 -4.58 11.28
C ILE A 112 15.39 -4.97 12.40
N THR A 113 14.56 -4.00 12.82
CA THR A 113 13.45 -4.25 13.75
C THR A 113 12.14 -4.19 12.98
N VAL A 114 11.31 -5.22 13.14
CA VAL A 114 9.95 -5.28 12.61
C VAL A 114 8.98 -5.32 13.78
N VAL A 115 7.92 -4.52 13.73
CA VAL A 115 6.87 -4.50 14.75
C VAL A 115 5.57 -4.91 14.09
N GLU A 116 5.04 -6.07 14.50
CA GLU A 116 3.75 -6.58 14.04
C GLU A 116 2.67 -6.20 15.06
N PHE A 117 1.71 -5.38 14.62
CA PHE A 117 0.48 -5.11 15.37
C PHE A 117 -0.58 -6.11 14.93
N ALA A 118 -1.05 -6.94 15.83
CA ALA A 118 -1.99 -7.99 15.48
C ALA A 118 -3.01 -8.28 16.58
N ASP A 119 -4.10 -8.92 16.16
CA ASP A 119 -5.16 -9.41 17.03
C ASP A 119 -5.37 -10.89 16.76
N TYR A 120 -5.39 -11.69 17.83
CA TYR A 120 -5.66 -13.12 17.80
C TYR A 120 -7.00 -13.49 17.16
N ASN A 121 -8.00 -12.61 17.26
CA ASN A 121 -9.34 -12.82 16.68
C ASN A 121 -9.50 -12.22 15.27
N CYS A 122 -8.47 -11.56 14.72
CA CYS A 122 -8.55 -10.98 13.38
C CYS A 122 -8.28 -12.05 12.30
N GLY A 123 -9.29 -12.34 11.47
CA GLY A 123 -9.16 -13.29 10.37
C GLY A 123 -8.15 -12.89 9.28
N TYR A 124 -7.77 -11.61 9.18
CA TYR A 124 -6.67 -11.18 8.31
C TYR A 124 -5.30 -11.49 8.95
N CYS A 125 -5.13 -11.25 10.25
CA CYS A 125 -3.91 -11.62 10.98
C CYS A 125 -3.68 -13.13 10.92
N GLN A 126 -4.73 -13.94 11.08
CA GLN A 126 -4.65 -15.39 10.94
C GLN A 126 -4.19 -15.83 9.54
N ARG A 127 -4.66 -15.16 8.48
CA ARG A 127 -4.21 -15.43 7.10
C ARG A 127 -2.80 -14.93 6.81
N ALA A 128 -2.35 -13.88 7.48
CA ALA A 128 -1.01 -13.34 7.33
C ALA A 128 0.06 -14.18 8.03
N LYS A 129 -0.29 -14.83 9.15
CA LYS A 129 0.63 -15.58 10.00
C LYS A 129 1.54 -16.58 9.24
N PRO A 130 1.05 -17.43 8.32
CA PRO A 130 1.93 -18.32 7.57
C PRO A 130 3.01 -17.61 6.74
N GLU A 131 2.70 -16.43 6.20
CA GLU A 131 3.66 -15.63 5.43
C GLU A 131 4.68 -14.94 6.35
N VAL A 132 4.25 -14.47 7.53
CA VAL A 132 5.14 -13.95 8.57
C VAL A 132 6.10 -15.03 9.06
N ASP A 133 5.60 -16.24 9.29
CA ASP A 133 6.42 -17.38 9.71
C ASP A 133 7.45 -17.77 8.62
N LYS A 134 7.07 -17.75 7.34
CA LYS A 134 8.00 -17.94 6.21
C LYS A 134 9.06 -16.84 6.16
N PHE A 135 8.65 -15.58 6.32
CA PHE A 135 9.55 -14.44 6.36
C PHE A 135 10.58 -14.58 7.49
N MET A 136 10.15 -14.89 8.72
CA MET A 136 11.05 -15.08 9.86
C MET A 136 11.95 -16.30 9.70
N LYS A 137 11.48 -17.36 9.04
CA LYS A 137 12.33 -18.51 8.71
C LYS A 137 13.44 -18.15 7.72
N GLN A 138 13.17 -17.25 6.77
CA GLN A 138 14.14 -16.84 5.75
C GLN A 138 15.09 -15.74 6.23
N TYR A 139 14.61 -14.82 7.07
CA TYR A 139 15.33 -13.59 7.43
C TYR A 139 15.55 -13.40 8.93
N GLY A 140 15.20 -14.38 9.77
CA GLY A 140 15.25 -14.26 11.24
C GLY A 140 16.64 -13.94 11.82
N ASP A 141 17.72 -14.25 11.08
CA ASP A 141 19.09 -13.90 11.46
C ASP A 141 19.36 -12.39 11.35
N TYR A 142 18.62 -11.68 10.49
CA TYR A 142 18.77 -10.24 10.23
C TYR A 142 17.67 -9.41 10.88
N VAL A 143 16.63 -10.05 11.42
CA VAL A 143 15.42 -9.40 11.88
C VAL A 143 15.15 -9.71 13.36
N ARG A 144 14.82 -8.67 14.12
CA ARG A 144 14.15 -8.79 15.40
C ARG A 144 12.70 -8.39 15.22
N MET A 145 11.79 -9.34 15.40
CA MET A 145 10.36 -9.12 15.22
C MET A 145 9.68 -9.04 16.57
N TYR A 146 9.10 -7.88 16.88
CA TYR A 146 8.24 -7.65 18.03
C TYR A 146 6.79 -7.92 17.66
N TYR A 147 6.05 -8.49 18.61
CA TYR A 147 4.62 -8.67 18.50
C TYR A 147 3.92 -7.74 19.50
N VAL A 148 3.03 -6.89 18.99
CA VAL A 148 2.26 -5.92 19.77
C VAL A 148 0.79 -6.26 19.68
N ASP A 149 0.18 -6.54 20.83
CA ASP A 149 -1.25 -6.77 20.93
C ASP A 149 -2.03 -5.52 20.50
N PHE A 150 -2.78 -5.65 19.40
CA PHE A 150 -3.61 -4.58 18.85
C PHE A 150 -5.05 -5.07 18.67
N PRO A 151 -5.82 -5.22 19.76
CA PRO A 151 -7.16 -5.79 19.71
C PRO A 151 -8.09 -4.93 18.84
N VAL A 152 -8.63 -5.53 17.78
CA VAL A 152 -9.61 -4.92 16.89
C VAL A 152 -10.95 -4.93 17.61
N THR A 153 -11.31 -3.78 18.17
CA THR A 153 -12.58 -3.60 18.90
C THR A 153 -13.64 -2.95 18.01
N GLU A 154 -14.89 -3.40 18.13
CA GLU A 154 -16.02 -2.67 17.56
C GLU A 154 -16.22 -1.36 18.33
N ARG A 155 -16.01 -0.20 17.67
CA ARG A 155 -16.23 1.14 18.25
C ARG A 155 -15.49 1.40 19.57
N GLY A 156 -14.31 0.80 19.75
CA GLY A 156 -13.51 0.99 20.97
C GLY A 156 -14.02 0.23 22.20
N VAL A 157 -15.07 -0.59 22.06
CA VAL A 157 -15.63 -1.36 23.18
C VAL A 157 -14.79 -2.62 23.41
N PRO A 158 -14.25 -2.85 24.62
CA PRO A 158 -13.51 -4.06 24.94
C PRO A 158 -14.34 -5.33 24.69
N GLY A 159 -13.74 -6.31 24.05
CA GLY A 159 -14.40 -7.57 23.68
C GLY A 159 -13.49 -8.79 23.85
N SER A 160 -13.81 -9.88 23.15
CA SER A 160 -13.01 -11.10 23.15
C SER A 160 -11.56 -10.85 22.75
N SER A 161 -11.29 -9.93 21.82
CA SER A 161 -9.93 -9.54 21.43
C SER A 161 -9.13 -8.95 22.59
N THR A 162 -9.75 -8.06 23.38
CA THR A 162 -9.11 -7.49 24.56
C THR A 162 -8.85 -8.54 25.63
N GLN A 163 -9.80 -9.48 25.84
CA GLN A 163 -9.61 -10.58 26.78
C GLN A 163 -8.49 -11.51 26.36
N THR A 164 -8.38 -11.80 25.06
CA THR A 164 -7.35 -12.67 24.50
C THR A 164 -5.97 -12.02 24.59
N ALA A 165 -5.85 -10.74 24.24
CA ALA A 165 -4.62 -9.96 24.44
C ALA A 165 -4.17 -9.95 25.92
N ARG A 166 -5.10 -9.72 26.85
CA ARG A 166 -4.80 -9.81 28.30
C ARG A 166 -4.32 -11.20 28.70
N GLY A 167 -4.96 -12.26 28.18
CA GLY A 167 -4.54 -13.64 28.41
C GLY A 167 -3.13 -13.91 27.90
N ALA A 168 -2.81 -13.46 26.69
CA ALA A 168 -1.48 -13.59 26.09
C ALA A 168 -0.41 -12.85 26.90
N TYR A 169 -0.70 -11.62 27.33
CA TYR A 169 0.17 -10.85 28.21
C TYR A 169 0.44 -11.61 29.53
N CYS A 170 -0.61 -12.10 30.20
CA CYS A 170 -0.46 -12.86 31.43
C CYS A 170 0.34 -14.15 31.23
N ALA A 171 0.11 -14.88 30.13
CA ALA A 171 0.86 -16.08 29.80
C ALA A 171 2.35 -15.78 29.56
N GLY A 172 2.66 -14.65 28.92
CA GLY A 172 4.04 -14.20 28.71
C GLY A 172 4.80 -13.90 30.00
N LYS A 173 4.10 -13.54 31.09
CA LYS A 173 4.68 -13.28 32.41
C LYS A 173 4.91 -14.54 33.26
N GLN A 174 4.51 -15.72 32.79
CA GLN A 174 4.67 -16.98 33.53
C GLN A 174 6.01 -17.69 33.28
N ASN A 175 6.83 -17.18 32.37
CA ASN A 175 8.18 -17.66 32.07
C ASN A 175 9.24 -16.70 32.63
#